data_AF-A0A1V5JX32-F1
#
_entry.id   AF-A0A1V5JX32-F1
#
_cell.length_a   1.000
_cell.length_b   1.000
_cell.length_c   1.000
_cell.angle_alpha   90.00
_cell.angle_beta   90.00
_cell.angle_gamma   90.00
#
_symmetry.space_group_name_H-M   'P 1'
#
loop_
_entity.id
_entity.type
_entity.pdbx_description
1 polymer ?
#
loop_
_entity_poly.entity_id
_entity_poly.type
_entity_poly.pdbx_seq_one_letter_code
_entity_poly.pdbx_strand_id
1 'polypeptide(L)'
;MAKLTVTVCMGTTCYVMGSSELIDLLENLPAELQDLVEVRGSNCLNLCQQGAYGRAPFVMIDDEVLPEATPENLIARLRELAVL
;
A
#
# COMPACT_ATOMS: atom_id res chain seq x y z
N MET A 1 10.34 18.07 4.93
CA MET A 1 10.35 16.59 5.09
C MET A 1 9.91 15.99 3.78
N ALA A 2 10.54 14.90 3.33
CA ALA A 2 10.05 14.18 2.17
C ALA A 2 8.80 13.37 2.59
N LYS A 3 7.78 13.32 1.72
CA LYS A 3 6.61 12.47 1.95
C LYS A 3 6.97 11.02 1.60
N LEU A 4 6.39 10.07 2.32
CA LEU A 4 6.45 8.65 1.99
C LEU A 4 5.60 8.39 0.73
N THR A 5 6.17 7.74 -0.28
CA THR A 5 5.44 7.40 -1.50
C THR A 5 4.76 6.05 -1.33
N VAL A 6 3.43 6.01 -1.29
CA VAL A 6 2.65 4.78 -1.13
C VAL A 6 2.00 4.42 -2.46
N THR A 7 2.47 3.34 -3.07
CA THR A 7 1.96 2.84 -4.34
C THR A 7 1.15 1.55 -4.14
N VAL A 8 -0.14 1.59 -4.42
CA VAL A 8 -1.01 0.39 -4.35
C VAL A 8 -1.00 -0.34 -5.70
N CYS A 9 -0.83 -1.66 -5.65
CA CYS A 9 -1.02 -2.51 -6.81
C CYS A 9 -2.51 -2.70 -7.11
N MET A 10 -2.95 -2.27 -8.28
CA MET A 10 -4.34 -2.36 -8.77
C MET A 10 -4.51 -3.47 -9.82
N GLY A 11 -3.55 -4.37 -9.94
CA GLY A 11 -3.64 -5.50 -10.86
C GLY A 11 -4.77 -6.45 -10.46
N THR A 12 -5.28 -7.24 -11.41
CA THR A 12 -6.47 -8.09 -11.22
C THR A 12 -6.41 -8.95 -9.96
N THR A 13 -5.28 -9.61 -9.68
CA THR A 13 -5.12 -10.41 -8.47
C THR A 13 -5.20 -9.57 -7.19
N CYS A 14 -4.54 -8.41 -7.14
CA CYS A 14 -4.58 -7.55 -5.96
C CYS A 14 -5.99 -6.98 -5.74
N TYR A 15 -6.67 -6.60 -6.81
CA TYR A 15 -8.04 -6.10 -6.76
C TYR A 15 -9.00 -7.16 -6.20
N VAL A 16 -8.97 -8.38 -6.75
CA VAL A 16 -9.80 -9.51 -6.28
C VAL A 16 -9.52 -9.87 -4.81
N MET A 17 -8.28 -9.66 -4.36
CA MET A 17 -7.85 -9.95 -2.99
C MET A 17 -8.05 -8.78 -2.01
N GLY A 18 -8.73 -7.69 -2.42
CA GLY A 18 -9.13 -6.62 -1.52
C GLY A 18 -8.32 -5.32 -1.62
N SER A 19 -7.53 -5.10 -2.68
CA SER A 19 -6.80 -3.83 -2.83
C SER A 19 -7.71 -2.60 -2.93
N SER A 20 -9.01 -2.77 -3.21
CA SER A 20 -9.99 -1.69 -3.19
C SER A 20 -10.12 -1.06 -1.80
N GLU A 21 -10.12 -1.86 -0.74
CA GLU A 21 -10.22 -1.36 0.63
C GLU A 21 -8.98 -0.52 1.01
N LEU A 22 -7.83 -0.85 0.44
CA LEU A 22 -6.59 -0.08 0.62
C LEU A 22 -6.65 1.27 -0.09
N ILE A 23 -7.29 1.33 -1.26
CA ILE A 23 -7.48 2.57 -2.00
C ILE A 23 -8.42 3.49 -1.21
N ASP A 24 -9.56 2.96 -0.75
CA ASP A 24 -10.53 3.71 0.06
C ASP A 24 -9.90 4.25 1.35
N LEU A 25 -9.05 3.45 2.00
CA LEU A 25 -8.25 3.89 3.15
C LEU A 25 -7.31 5.05 2.79
N LEU A 26 -6.59 4.95 1.68
CA LEU A 26 -5.61 5.96 1.29
C LEU A 26 -6.25 7.28 0.86
N GLU A 27 -7.47 7.24 0.32
CA GLU A 27 -8.29 8.43 0.07
C GLU A 27 -8.80 9.07 1.38
N ASN A 28 -8.90 8.28 2.45
CA ASN A 28 -9.43 8.69 3.75
C ASN A 28 -8.41 8.50 4.88
N LEU A 29 -7.14 8.84 4.62
CA LEU A 29 -6.08 8.70 5.61
C LEU A 29 -6.39 9.50 6.89
N PRO A 30 -5.97 9.01 8.07
CA PRO A 30 -5.96 9.79 9.30
C PRO A 30 -5.21 11.11 9.12
N ALA A 31 -5.70 12.18 9.75
CA ALA A 31 -5.18 13.53 9.58
C ALA A 31 -3.67 13.63 9.89
N GLU A 32 -3.17 12.81 10.83
CA GLU A 32 -1.75 12.77 11.17
C GLU A 32 -0.85 12.21 10.05
N LEU A 33 -1.40 11.48 9.07
CA LEU A 33 -0.66 10.89 7.94
C LEU A 33 -0.89 11.60 6.61
N GLN A 34 -1.98 12.37 6.45
CA GLN A 34 -2.35 13.01 5.18
C GLN A 34 -1.24 13.88 4.59
N ASP A 35 -0.54 14.65 5.44
CA ASP A 35 0.55 15.53 5.00
C ASP A 35 1.90 14.81 4.85
N LEU A 36 2.00 13.57 5.33
CA LEU A 36 3.23 12.78 5.34
C LEU A 36 3.28 11.75 4.20
N VAL A 37 2.15 11.48 3.55
CA VAL A 37 2.03 10.43 2.54
C VAL A 37 1.68 11.04 1.18
N GLU A 38 2.32 10.54 0.13
CA GLU A 38 1.92 10.74 -1.26
C GLU A 38 1.36 9.41 -1.80
N VAL A 39 0.09 9.40 -2.22
CA VAL A 39 -0.59 8.19 -2.69
C VAL A 39 -0.46 8.05 -4.20
N ARG A 40 -0.12 6.86 -4.67
CA ARG A 40 -0.05 6.48 -6.09
C ARG A 40 -0.75 5.15 -6.34
N GLY A 41 -1.28 5.00 -7.54
CA GLY A 41 -1.76 3.72 -8.07
C GLY A 41 -0.81 3.18 -9.12
N SER A 42 -0.64 1.86 -9.15
CA SER A 42 0.04 1.16 -10.25
C SER A 42 -0.82 0.03 -10.77
N ASN A 43 -0.94 -0.07 -12.10
CA ASN A 43 -1.68 -1.15 -12.76
C ASN A 43 -1.13 -2.54 -12.37
N CYS A 44 0.18 -2.65 -12.11
CA CYS A 44 0.80 -3.88 -11.63
C CYS A 44 2.20 -3.58 -11.09
N LEU A 45 2.54 -4.15 -9.92
CA LEU A 45 3.92 -4.13 -9.41
C LEU A 45 4.75 -5.34 -9.87
N ASN A 46 4.17 -6.24 -10.67
CA ASN A 46 4.79 -7.49 -11.15
C ASN A 46 5.26 -8.44 -10.03
N LEU A 47 4.74 -8.27 -8.81
CA LEU A 47 5.12 -9.04 -7.62
C LEU A 47 4.43 -10.40 -7.49
N CYS A 48 3.40 -10.68 -8.29
CA CYS A 48 2.68 -11.95 -8.21
C CYS A 48 3.49 -13.16 -8.73
N GLN A 49 4.63 -12.92 -9.39
CA GLN A 49 5.44 -13.98 -9.99
C GLN A 49 6.05 -14.92 -8.93
N GLN A 50 6.54 -16.08 -9.37
CA GLN A 50 7.30 -17.03 -8.54
C GLN A 50 6.58 -17.48 -7.25
N GLY A 51 5.26 -17.67 -7.30
CA GLY A 51 4.48 -18.22 -6.19
C GLY A 51 4.01 -17.18 -5.17
N ALA A 52 4.28 -15.89 -5.39
CA ALA A 52 3.82 -14.82 -4.51
C ALA A 52 2.36 -14.41 -4.74
N TYR A 53 1.62 -15.03 -5.67
CA TYR A 53 0.18 -14.79 -5.86
C TYR A 53 -0.62 -14.83 -4.56
N GLY A 54 -0.29 -15.77 -3.65
CA GLY A 54 -0.96 -15.92 -2.35
C GLY A 54 -0.67 -14.80 -1.35
N ARG A 55 0.17 -13.82 -1.73
CA ARG A 55 0.56 -12.69 -0.88
C ARG A 55 0.04 -11.34 -1.39
N ALA A 56 -0.83 -11.34 -2.39
CA ALA A 56 -1.60 -10.16 -2.75
C ALA A 56 -2.67 -9.88 -1.67
N PRO A 57 -3.08 -8.61 -1.44
CA PRO A 57 -2.67 -7.40 -2.15
C PRO A 57 -1.26 -6.93 -1.81
N PHE A 58 -0.63 -6.20 -2.74
CA PHE A 58 0.68 -5.59 -2.55
C PHE A 58 0.60 -4.08 -2.50
N VAL A 59 1.32 -3.49 -1.54
CA VAL A 59 1.59 -2.05 -1.46
C VAL A 59 3.10 -1.85 -1.43
N MET A 60 3.59 -0.84 -2.13
CA MET A 60 4.98 -0.42 -2.07
C MET A 60 5.05 0.92 -1.33
N ILE A 61 5.84 0.99 -0.28
CA ILE A 61 6.06 2.20 0.53
C ILE A 61 7.52 2.60 0.31
N ASP A 62 7.72 3.66 -0.47
CA ASP A 62 8.99 4.01 -1.09
C ASP A 62 9.60 2.81 -1.84
N ASP A 63 10.65 2.19 -1.30
CA ASP A 63 11.35 1.04 -1.89
C ASP A 63 11.00 -0.30 -1.19
N GLU A 64 10.14 -0.28 -0.16
CA GLU A 64 9.75 -1.47 0.59
C GLU A 64 8.39 -2.04 0.15
N VAL A 65 8.31 -3.36 0.05
CA VAL A 65 7.08 -4.07 -0.30
C VAL A 65 6.37 -4.56 0.96
N LEU A 66 5.10 -4.17 1.11
CA LEU A 66 4.15 -4.73 2.06
C LEU A 66 3.26 -5.77 1.34
N PRO A 67 3.54 -7.08 1.50
CA PRO A 67 2.65 -8.14 1.05
C PRO A 67 1.47 -8.33 2.02
N GLU A 68 0.43 -9.01 1.55
CA GLU A 68 -0.79 -9.32 2.33
C GLU A 68 -1.35 -8.06 3.00
N ALA A 69 -1.34 -6.97 2.25
CA ALA A 69 -1.69 -5.65 2.78
C ALA A 69 -3.17 -5.61 3.15
N THR A 70 -3.45 -5.15 4.37
CA THR A 70 -4.79 -4.85 4.89
C THR A 70 -4.82 -3.40 5.35
N PRO A 71 -6.02 -2.78 5.52
CA PRO A 71 -6.11 -1.43 6.04
C PRO A 71 -5.36 -1.25 7.38
N GLU A 72 -5.46 -2.23 8.27
CA GLU A 72 -4.85 -2.20 9.59
C GLU A 72 -3.31 -2.23 9.53
N ASN A 73 -2.75 -3.17 8.76
CA ASN A 73 -1.29 -3.30 8.69
C ASN A 73 -0.65 -2.15 7.90
N LEU A 74 -1.36 -1.60 6.90
CA LEU A 74 -0.89 -0.45 6.15
C LEU A 74 -0.80 0.78 7.05
N ILE A 75 -1.84 1.08 7.83
CA ILE A 75 -1.80 2.20 8.79
C ILE A 75 -0.70 2.01 9.84
N ALA A 76 -0.56 0.80 10.38
CA ALA A 76 0.50 0.51 11.34
C ALA A 76 1.89 0.79 10.71
N ARG A 77 2.12 0.31 9.50
CA ARG A 77 3.39 0.50 8.78
C ARG A 77 3.67 1.96 8.46
N LEU A 78 2.67 2.72 8.04
CA LEU A 78 2.84 4.16 7.78
C LEU A 78 3.19 4.94 9.05
N ARG A 79 2.59 4.60 10.20
CA ARG A 79 2.93 5.22 11.48
C ARG A 79 4.35 4.90 11.94
N GLU A 80 4.81 3.67 11.74
CA GLU A 80 6.19 3.28 12.05
C GLU A 80 7.20 4.10 11.24
N LEU A 81 6.94 4.29 9.95
CA LEU A 81 7.84 4.99 9.04
C LEU A 81 7.77 6.51 9.17
N ALA A 82 6.59 7.06 9.53
CA ALA A 82 6.39 8.49 9.70
C ALA A 82 7.07 9.11 10.94
N VAL A 83 7.56 8.28 11.87
CA VAL A 83 8.23 8.73 13.11
C VAL A 83 9.76 8.81 12.94
N LEU A 84 10.31 8.25 11.86
CA LEU A 84 11.73 8.30 11.49
C LEU A 84 12.06 9.55 10.66
#